data_AF-A0A8C7FLW9-F1
#
_entry.id   AF-A0A8C7FLW9-F1
#
_cell.length_a   1.000
_cell.length_b   1.000
_cell.length_c   1.000
_cell.angle_alpha   90.00
_cell.angle_beta   90.00
_cell.angle_gamma   90.00
#
_symmetry.space_group_name_H-M   'P 1'
#
loop_
_entity.id
_entity.type
_entity.pdbx_description
1 polymer ?
#
loop_
_entity_poly.entity_id
_entity_poly.type
_entity_poly.pdbx_seq_one_letter_code
_entity_poly.pdbx_strand_id
1 'polypeptide(L)'
;MAGRLPACVVDCGTGYTKIGYAGNTEPQFIVPSCIAIKESAKVGDQAQRRMTKGVDDLDFYIGDEAIDKPNYATKWPIRHGIVDDWDLMERFMEQVIFKYLRAEPEDHYFLLTEPPLNTPENREYTAEIMFESFNVPGLYIAVQAVLALAASWTSRQLGERTLTGTVIDSGDGVTHVIPVAEGYVIGSCIKHIPIAGRDITYFTQQLLREREVGIPPEQSLETAKAIKERFSYVCPDLVKEFNKYDTDSSKWIKQYTGINSISKKEFTIDVGYERFLGPEIFFHPEFANPDFTQPISEVVDEVIQNCPIDVRRPLYKNIVLSGGSTMFRDFGRRLQRDLKRTVDGRLKLSEELSGGKLKTTSQFLCVLADVLVTFECWRCFHSSGSMRRSLQPTQVTQVVHLIQDGTSM
;
A
#
# COMPACT_ATOMS: atom_id res chain seq x y z
N MET A 1 14.62 -34.72 -13.30
CA MET A 1 13.52 -33.73 -13.41
C MET A 1 14.15 -32.38 -13.16
N ALA A 2 14.16 -31.49 -14.15
CA ALA A 2 14.56 -30.11 -13.93
C ALA A 2 13.67 -29.53 -12.82
N GLY A 3 14.27 -28.95 -11.79
CA GLY A 3 13.53 -28.38 -10.66
C GLY A 3 12.58 -27.30 -11.19
N ARG A 4 11.31 -27.37 -10.79
CA ARG A 4 10.28 -26.39 -11.15
C ARG A 4 10.73 -25.00 -10.72
N LEU A 5 10.83 -24.06 -11.66
CA LEU A 5 11.23 -22.68 -11.39
C LEU A 5 10.15 -21.99 -10.52
N PRO A 6 10.53 -21.06 -9.62
CA PRO A 6 9.57 -20.39 -8.75
C PRO A 6 8.68 -19.44 -9.56
N ALA A 7 7.42 -19.28 -9.13
CA ALA A 7 6.51 -18.30 -9.73
C ALA A 7 7.02 -16.86 -9.55
N CYS A 8 6.69 -15.97 -10.48
CA CYS A 8 6.94 -14.54 -10.40
C CYS A 8 5.81 -13.86 -9.63
N VAL A 9 6.15 -12.94 -8.73
CA VAL A 9 5.20 -12.16 -7.93
C VAL A 9 5.44 -10.68 -8.20
N VAL A 10 4.40 -9.98 -8.67
CA VAL A 10 4.46 -8.55 -8.96
C VAL A 10 3.28 -7.84 -8.29
N ASP A 11 3.58 -6.92 -7.38
CA ASP A 11 2.60 -6.05 -6.74
C ASP A 11 2.70 -4.64 -7.31
N CYS A 12 1.75 -4.26 -8.17
CA CYS A 12 1.70 -2.99 -8.87
C CYS A 12 0.93 -1.93 -8.07
N GLY A 13 1.63 -1.15 -7.26
CA GLY A 13 1.04 -0.03 -6.51
C GLY A 13 1.08 1.30 -7.27
N THR A 14 0.33 2.30 -6.81
CA THR A 14 0.33 3.66 -7.41
C THR A 14 1.70 4.35 -7.36
N GLY A 15 2.40 4.25 -6.23
CA GLY A 15 3.72 4.86 -6.09
C GLY A 15 4.87 3.90 -6.41
N TYR A 16 4.71 2.62 -6.06
CA TYR A 16 5.78 1.63 -6.10
C TYR A 16 5.28 0.27 -6.54
N THR A 17 6.06 -0.37 -7.41
CA THR A 17 5.91 -1.75 -7.83
C THR A 17 6.95 -2.62 -7.12
N LYS A 18 6.52 -3.74 -6.56
CA LYS A 18 7.41 -4.71 -5.89
C LYS A 18 7.48 -5.99 -6.70
N ILE A 19 8.69 -6.47 -6.96
CA ILE A 19 8.99 -7.45 -8.02
C ILE A 19 9.95 -8.53 -7.52
N GLY A 20 9.73 -9.75 -8.01
CA GLY A 20 10.63 -10.90 -7.86
C GLY A 20 9.91 -12.24 -7.68
N TYR A 21 10.50 -13.18 -6.95
CA TYR A 21 10.11 -14.59 -7.03
C TYR A 21 9.47 -15.14 -5.75
N ALA A 22 8.46 -15.99 -5.92
CA ALA A 22 7.78 -16.69 -4.85
C ALA A 22 8.77 -17.53 -4.01
N GLY A 23 8.53 -17.57 -2.70
CA GLY A 23 9.37 -18.28 -1.73
C GLY A 23 10.36 -17.40 -0.99
N ASN A 24 10.68 -16.22 -1.53
CA ASN A 24 11.48 -15.21 -0.84
C ASN A 24 10.67 -14.47 0.23
N THR A 25 11.37 -13.94 1.24
CA THR A 25 10.74 -13.17 2.33
C THR A 25 10.46 -11.73 1.95
N GLU A 26 11.32 -11.14 1.12
CA GLU A 26 11.26 -9.74 0.69
C GLU A 26 11.35 -9.67 -0.84
N PRO A 27 10.75 -8.64 -1.47
CA PRO A 27 10.88 -8.41 -2.88
C PRO A 27 12.34 -8.19 -3.27
N GLN A 28 12.74 -8.74 -4.42
CA GLN A 28 14.07 -8.49 -4.97
C GLN A 28 14.23 -7.04 -5.40
N PHE A 29 13.16 -6.43 -5.92
CA PHE A 29 13.17 -5.04 -6.36
C PHE A 29 11.92 -4.32 -5.87
N ILE A 30 12.11 -3.08 -5.44
CA ILE A 30 11.05 -2.12 -5.16
C ILE A 30 11.37 -0.91 -6.01
N VAL A 31 10.58 -0.68 -7.04
CA VAL A 31 10.83 0.39 -8.00
C VAL A 31 9.64 1.35 -8.04
N PRO A 32 9.86 2.66 -8.24
CA PRO A 32 8.78 3.59 -8.51
C PRO A 32 7.92 3.12 -9.69
N SER A 33 6.59 3.18 -9.56
CA SER A 33 5.65 2.78 -10.62
C SER A 33 5.52 3.87 -11.69
N CYS A 34 6.65 4.23 -12.29
CA CYS A 34 6.71 5.23 -13.35
C CYS A 34 7.50 4.71 -14.54
N ILE A 35 7.15 5.26 -15.70
CA ILE A 35 7.78 4.98 -16.98
C ILE A 35 8.16 6.31 -17.64
N ALA A 36 9.39 6.41 -18.11
CA ALA A 36 9.91 7.57 -18.83
C ALA A 36 9.92 7.24 -20.32
N ILE A 37 9.11 7.98 -21.09
CA ILE A 37 9.01 7.83 -22.54
C ILE A 37 9.53 9.09 -23.22
N LYS A 38 10.10 8.97 -24.42
CA LYS A 38 10.39 10.14 -25.25
C LYS A 38 9.08 10.81 -25.63
N GLU A 39 8.94 12.10 -25.31
CA GLU A 39 7.83 12.87 -25.86
C GLU A 39 8.07 13.03 -27.36
N SER A 40 7.32 12.28 -28.16
CA SER A 40 7.18 12.58 -29.58
C SER A 40 6.58 13.99 -29.68
N ALA A 41 7.37 14.97 -30.10
CA ALA A 41 6.95 16.36 -30.24
C ALA A 41 5.55 16.43 -30.91
N LYS A 42 4.56 17.04 -30.23
CA LYS A 42 3.23 17.22 -30.83
C LYS A 42 3.04 18.65 -31.35
N VAL A 43 2.34 18.66 -32.50
CA VAL A 43 1.73 19.77 -33.26
C VAL A 43 2.66 20.47 -34.26
N GLY A 44 2.79 19.86 -35.45
CA GLY A 44 3.35 20.52 -36.63
C GLY A 44 3.25 19.70 -37.90
N ASP A 45 3.61 18.40 -37.87
CA ASP A 45 3.75 17.64 -39.10
C ASP A 45 2.88 16.37 -39.13
N GLN A 46 1.73 16.46 -39.80
CA GLN A 46 0.90 15.30 -40.16
C GLN A 46 1.65 14.29 -41.05
N ALA A 47 2.80 14.67 -41.62
CA ALA A 47 3.66 13.79 -42.40
C ALA A 47 4.40 12.73 -41.55
N GLN A 48 4.61 12.96 -40.26
CA GLN A 48 5.50 12.12 -39.44
C GLN A 48 4.80 10.95 -38.73
N ARG A 49 3.45 10.97 -38.66
CA ARG A 49 2.66 9.82 -38.14
C ARG A 49 2.77 8.55 -39.00
N ARG A 50 3.31 8.65 -40.22
CA ARG A 50 3.55 7.48 -41.09
C ARG A 50 4.96 6.89 -40.95
N MET A 51 5.84 7.49 -40.13
CA MET A 51 7.24 7.06 -39.97
C MET A 51 7.61 6.56 -38.56
N THR A 52 6.68 6.44 -37.62
CA THR A 52 6.90 5.65 -36.39
C THR A 52 6.70 4.17 -36.70
N LYS A 53 7.61 3.62 -37.51
CA LYS A 53 7.80 2.18 -37.72
C LYS A 53 9.28 1.90 -37.43
N GLY A 54 9.60 1.66 -36.17
CA GLY A 54 10.96 1.41 -35.70
C GLY A 54 11.01 1.31 -34.18
N VAL A 55 12.15 0.80 -33.69
CA VAL A 55 12.56 0.46 -32.30
C VAL A 55 12.32 1.56 -31.25
N ASP A 56 11.75 2.71 -31.61
CA ASP A 56 11.43 3.83 -30.73
C ASP A 56 10.44 3.44 -29.62
N ASP A 57 9.59 2.43 -29.86
CA ASP A 57 8.69 1.90 -28.83
C ASP A 57 9.42 1.21 -27.67
N LEU A 58 10.66 0.77 -27.88
CA LEU A 58 11.53 0.15 -26.88
C LEU A 58 12.43 1.15 -26.15
N ASP A 59 12.44 2.43 -26.56
CA ASP A 59 13.26 3.47 -25.94
C ASP A 59 12.53 4.13 -24.76
N PHE A 60 12.44 3.39 -23.67
CA PHE A 60 11.86 3.84 -22.41
C PHE A 60 12.67 3.32 -21.22
N TYR A 61 12.45 3.94 -20.05
CA TYR A 61 13.03 3.52 -18.78
C TYR A 61 11.90 3.37 -17.76
N ILE A 62 12.04 2.46 -16.80
CA ILE A 62 11.12 2.36 -15.67
C ILE A 62 11.85 2.53 -14.33
N GLY A 63 11.10 2.75 -13.26
CA GLY A 63 11.64 2.80 -11.90
C GLY A 63 12.52 4.03 -11.65
N ASP A 64 13.57 3.86 -10.84
CA ASP A 64 14.45 4.98 -10.48
C ASP A 64 15.19 5.57 -11.69
N GLU A 65 15.45 4.75 -12.71
CA GLU A 65 16.07 5.22 -13.96
C GLU A 65 15.14 6.12 -14.79
N ALA A 66 13.83 6.03 -14.56
CA ALA A 66 12.82 6.87 -15.21
C ALA A 66 12.63 8.22 -14.52
N ILE A 67 13.08 8.34 -13.26
CA ILE A 67 13.02 9.58 -12.50
C ILE A 67 14.16 10.48 -12.98
N ASP A 68 13.84 11.71 -13.36
CA ASP A 68 14.78 12.76 -13.80
C ASP A 68 15.63 12.41 -15.02
N LYS A 69 15.17 11.46 -15.87
CA LYS A 69 15.85 11.14 -17.13
C LYS A 69 15.76 12.33 -18.12
N PRO A 70 16.87 12.94 -18.55
CA PRO A 70 16.82 14.09 -19.46
C PRO A 70 16.24 13.71 -20.82
N ASN A 71 15.38 14.57 -21.39
CA ASN A 71 14.68 14.37 -22.66
C ASN A 71 13.58 13.29 -22.66
N TYR A 72 13.20 12.78 -21.50
CA TYR A 72 12.05 11.89 -21.36
C TYR A 72 10.99 12.55 -20.47
N ALA A 73 9.73 12.20 -20.71
CA ALA A 73 8.63 12.57 -19.85
C ALA A 73 8.27 11.39 -18.96
N THR A 74 8.41 11.57 -17.65
CA THR A 74 7.97 10.59 -16.66
C THR A 74 6.44 10.57 -16.58
N LYS A 75 5.86 9.40 -16.81
CA LYS A 75 4.42 9.12 -16.71
C LYS A 75 4.17 8.08 -15.61
N TRP A 76 2.98 8.16 -15.02
CA TRP A 76 2.54 7.29 -13.93
C TRP A 76 1.29 6.53 -14.41
N PRO A 77 1.44 5.28 -14.89
CA PRO A 77 0.34 4.53 -15.52
C PRO A 77 -0.73 4.07 -14.53
N ILE A 78 -0.42 4.04 -13.23
CA ILE A 78 -1.34 3.63 -12.17
C ILE A 78 -1.75 4.85 -11.35
N ARG A 79 -3.05 5.10 -11.23
CA ARG A 79 -3.63 6.19 -10.43
C ARG A 79 -4.64 5.62 -9.44
N HIS A 80 -4.49 5.96 -8.16
CA HIS A 80 -5.36 5.47 -7.08
C HIS A 80 -5.56 3.94 -7.06
N GLY A 81 -4.53 3.21 -7.47
CA GLY A 81 -4.50 1.73 -7.51
C GLY A 81 -5.01 1.12 -8.81
N ILE A 82 -5.59 1.91 -9.72
CA ILE A 82 -6.16 1.44 -10.99
C ILE A 82 -5.24 1.82 -12.15
N VAL A 83 -5.11 0.93 -13.13
CA VAL A 83 -4.37 1.20 -14.37
C VAL A 83 -5.18 2.17 -15.23
N ASP A 84 -4.57 3.31 -15.57
CA ASP A 84 -5.16 4.38 -16.38
C ASP A 84 -4.71 4.29 -17.85
N ASP A 85 -3.47 3.84 -18.08
CA ASP A 85 -2.86 3.71 -19.41
C ASP A 85 -2.27 2.30 -19.59
N TRP A 86 -2.97 1.46 -20.36
CA TRP A 86 -2.61 0.06 -20.60
C TRP A 86 -1.40 -0.11 -21.51
N ASP A 87 -1.23 0.77 -22.51
CA ASP A 87 -0.06 0.73 -23.41
C ASP A 87 1.23 0.96 -22.61
N LEU A 88 1.20 1.89 -21.66
CA LEU A 88 2.32 2.15 -20.76
C LEU A 88 2.51 1.04 -19.72
N MET A 89 1.42 0.43 -19.26
CA MET A 89 1.48 -0.68 -18.31
C MET A 89 2.10 -1.94 -18.93
N GLU A 90 1.77 -2.25 -20.18
CA GLU A 90 2.35 -3.36 -20.93
C GLU A 90 3.87 -3.16 -21.10
N ARG A 91 4.30 -2.00 -21.59
CA ARG A 91 5.73 -1.64 -21.69
C ARG A 91 6.44 -1.70 -20.34
N PHE A 92 5.76 -1.25 -19.28
CA PHE A 92 6.30 -1.35 -17.94
C PHE A 92 6.55 -2.82 -17.55
N MET A 93 5.61 -3.71 -17.84
CA MET A 93 5.76 -5.16 -17.59
C MET A 93 6.88 -5.79 -18.40
N GLU A 94 7.15 -5.36 -19.64
CA GLU A 94 8.28 -5.85 -20.44
C GLU A 94 9.61 -5.71 -19.69
N GLN A 95 9.90 -4.51 -19.15
CA GLN A 95 11.12 -4.31 -18.37
C GLN A 95 11.08 -5.06 -17.03
N VAL A 96 9.92 -5.15 -16.37
CA VAL A 96 9.78 -5.96 -15.15
C VAL A 96 10.22 -7.41 -15.40
N ILE A 97 9.77 -8.03 -16.49
CA ILE A 97 10.05 -9.43 -16.83
C ILE A 97 11.48 -9.59 -17.35
N PHE A 98 11.86 -8.88 -18.40
CA PHE A 98 13.11 -9.13 -19.11
C PHE A 98 14.33 -8.45 -18.46
N LYS A 99 14.17 -7.26 -17.86
CA LYS A 99 15.28 -6.49 -17.27
C LYS A 99 15.48 -6.79 -15.78
N TYR A 100 14.42 -6.72 -14.98
CA TYR A 100 14.50 -6.89 -13.52
C TYR A 100 14.48 -8.36 -13.11
N LEU A 101 13.41 -9.09 -13.45
CA LEU A 101 13.27 -10.51 -13.11
C LEU A 101 14.27 -11.37 -13.87
N ARG A 102 14.57 -10.99 -15.12
CA ARG A 102 15.33 -11.80 -16.08
C ARG A 102 14.73 -13.21 -16.20
N ALA A 103 13.40 -13.26 -16.22
CA ALA A 103 12.63 -14.48 -16.38
C ALA A 103 12.31 -14.71 -17.84
N GLU A 104 12.31 -15.97 -18.28
CA GLU A 104 11.61 -16.38 -19.49
C GLU A 104 10.12 -16.52 -19.13
N PRO A 105 9.22 -15.64 -19.60
CA PRO A 105 7.84 -15.63 -19.11
C PRO A 105 7.09 -16.95 -19.38
N GLU A 106 7.44 -17.69 -20.44
CA GLU A 106 6.86 -19.00 -20.78
C GLU A 106 7.18 -20.10 -19.74
N ASP A 107 8.23 -19.93 -18.95
CA ASP A 107 8.68 -20.92 -17.97
C ASP A 107 8.13 -20.66 -16.55
N HIS A 108 7.46 -19.52 -16.33
CA HIS A 108 7.09 -19.04 -15.00
C HIS A 108 5.59 -18.72 -14.89
N TYR A 109 4.95 -19.21 -13.82
CA TYR A 109 3.62 -18.74 -13.44
C TYR A 109 3.71 -17.34 -12.82
N PHE A 110 2.71 -16.50 -13.06
CA PHE A 110 2.66 -15.14 -12.51
C PHE A 110 1.54 -14.97 -11.50
N LEU A 111 1.87 -14.32 -10.39
CA LEU A 111 0.91 -13.76 -9.45
C LEU A 111 0.98 -12.24 -9.55
N LEU A 112 -0.13 -11.64 -9.98
CA LEU A 112 -0.32 -10.20 -10.00
C LEU A 112 -1.30 -9.80 -8.90
N THR A 113 -1.24 -8.56 -8.46
CA THR A 113 -2.15 -8.02 -7.45
C THR A 113 -3.10 -6.99 -8.06
N GLU A 114 -4.27 -6.86 -7.44
CA GLU A 114 -5.24 -5.84 -7.82
C GLU A 114 -5.89 -5.18 -6.59
N PRO A 115 -6.38 -3.93 -6.74
CA PRO A 115 -7.18 -3.29 -5.71
C PRO A 115 -8.55 -3.98 -5.56
N PRO A 116 -9.21 -3.85 -4.40
CA PRO A 116 -10.47 -4.55 -4.12
C PRO A 116 -11.67 -4.11 -5.00
N LEU A 117 -11.59 -2.95 -5.64
CA LEU A 117 -12.64 -2.39 -6.52
C LEU A 117 -12.23 -2.41 -8.00
N ASN A 118 -11.32 -3.30 -8.38
CA ASN A 118 -10.95 -3.47 -9.79
C ASN A 118 -12.11 -4.07 -10.58
N THR A 119 -12.32 -3.60 -11.81
CA THR A 119 -13.40 -4.09 -12.66
C THR A 119 -12.99 -5.42 -13.33
N PRO A 120 -13.95 -6.31 -13.66
CA PRO A 120 -13.62 -7.54 -14.37
C PRO A 120 -12.98 -7.28 -15.74
N GLU A 121 -13.33 -6.19 -16.41
CA GLU A 121 -12.73 -5.79 -17.70
C GLU A 121 -11.22 -5.51 -17.54
N ASN A 122 -10.81 -4.85 -16.44
CA ASN A 122 -9.39 -4.64 -16.16
C ASN A 122 -8.65 -5.96 -15.91
N ARG A 123 -9.32 -6.98 -15.33
CA ARG A 123 -8.73 -8.31 -15.19
C ARG A 123 -8.56 -9.00 -16.54
N GLU A 124 -9.49 -8.81 -17.47
CA GLU A 124 -9.39 -9.31 -18.84
C GLU A 124 -8.22 -8.66 -19.58
N TYR A 125 -8.07 -7.33 -19.55
CA TYR A 125 -6.92 -6.64 -20.14
C TYR A 125 -5.58 -7.09 -19.52
N THR A 126 -5.56 -7.30 -18.20
CA THR A 126 -4.37 -7.84 -17.52
C THR A 126 -4.04 -9.25 -18.03
N ALA A 127 -5.05 -10.10 -18.20
CA ALA A 127 -4.87 -11.46 -18.70
C ALA A 127 -4.45 -11.47 -20.18
N GLU A 128 -5.04 -10.62 -21.01
CA GLU A 128 -4.69 -10.44 -22.42
C GLU A 128 -3.20 -10.12 -22.57
N ILE A 129 -2.70 -9.10 -21.88
CA ILE A 129 -1.27 -8.74 -21.90
C ILE A 129 -0.38 -9.93 -21.48
N MET A 130 -0.74 -10.62 -20.40
CA MET A 130 0.08 -11.70 -19.85
C MET A 130 0.10 -12.95 -20.73
N PHE A 131 -1.03 -13.32 -21.32
CA PHE A 131 -1.13 -14.52 -22.16
C PHE A 131 -0.78 -14.27 -23.62
N GLU A 132 -1.21 -13.15 -24.21
CA GLU A 132 -1.01 -12.88 -25.64
C GLU A 132 0.34 -12.23 -25.94
N SER A 133 0.82 -11.33 -25.08
CA SER A 133 2.11 -10.65 -25.29
C SER A 133 3.28 -11.40 -24.67
N PHE A 134 3.10 -11.97 -23.46
CA PHE A 134 4.18 -12.63 -22.71
C PHE A 134 4.09 -14.16 -22.69
N ASN A 135 3.05 -14.78 -23.27
CA ASN A 135 2.90 -16.23 -23.36
C ASN A 135 3.04 -16.97 -22.01
N VAL A 136 2.57 -16.38 -20.90
CA VAL A 136 2.76 -17.03 -19.60
C VAL A 136 1.96 -18.34 -19.50
N PRO A 137 2.52 -19.40 -18.88
CA PRO A 137 1.85 -20.69 -18.75
C PRO A 137 0.67 -20.66 -17.77
N GLY A 138 0.61 -19.66 -16.88
CA GLY A 138 -0.52 -19.47 -15.98
C GLY A 138 -0.43 -18.17 -15.20
N LEU A 139 -1.60 -17.59 -14.93
CA LEU A 139 -1.78 -16.31 -14.28
C LEU A 139 -2.76 -16.45 -13.11
N TYR A 140 -2.42 -15.84 -11.97
CA TYR A 140 -3.36 -15.63 -10.87
C TYR A 140 -3.38 -14.14 -10.48
N ILE A 141 -4.56 -13.54 -10.45
CA ILE A 141 -4.76 -12.15 -10.02
C ILE A 141 -5.36 -12.19 -8.61
N ALA A 142 -4.61 -11.65 -7.65
CA ALA A 142 -4.92 -11.71 -6.24
C ALA A 142 -5.37 -10.34 -5.69
N VAL A 143 -6.44 -10.34 -4.90
CA VAL A 143 -6.87 -9.12 -4.20
C VAL A 143 -5.92 -8.81 -3.05
N GLN A 144 -5.36 -7.59 -3.05
CA GLN A 144 -4.35 -7.13 -2.09
C GLN A 144 -4.74 -7.39 -0.62
N ALA A 145 -5.99 -7.10 -0.23
CA ALA A 145 -6.47 -7.29 1.14
C ALA A 145 -6.44 -8.75 1.62
N VAL A 146 -6.72 -9.71 0.74
CA VAL A 146 -6.72 -11.13 1.11
C VAL A 146 -5.29 -11.60 1.37
N LEU A 147 -4.33 -11.11 0.59
CA LEU A 147 -2.91 -11.36 0.80
C LEU A 147 -2.41 -10.72 2.11
N ALA A 148 -2.85 -9.51 2.43
CA ALA A 148 -2.55 -8.85 3.70
C ALA A 148 -3.00 -9.68 4.91
N LEU A 149 -4.23 -10.21 4.88
CA LEU A 149 -4.73 -11.09 5.94
C LEU A 149 -3.92 -12.37 6.08
N ALA A 150 -3.56 -13.00 4.95
CA ALA A 150 -2.77 -14.22 4.99
C ALA A 150 -1.33 -13.94 5.48
N ALA A 151 -0.76 -12.76 5.24
CA ALA A 151 0.54 -12.37 5.79
C ALA A 151 0.50 -12.21 7.32
N SER A 152 -0.62 -11.70 7.85
CA SER A 152 -0.83 -11.54 9.29
C SER A 152 -0.76 -12.86 10.07
N TRP A 153 -0.96 -14.02 9.43
CA TRP A 153 -0.82 -15.34 10.07
C TRP A 153 0.57 -15.64 10.62
N THR A 154 1.57 -14.88 10.18
CA THR A 154 2.93 -14.98 10.72
C THR A 154 3.08 -14.28 12.07
N SER A 155 2.14 -13.40 12.44
CA SER A 155 2.15 -12.69 13.70
C SER A 155 1.84 -13.62 14.87
N ARG A 156 2.65 -13.53 15.93
CA ARG A 156 2.51 -14.35 17.15
C ARG A 156 1.25 -14.04 17.95
N GLN A 157 0.59 -12.92 17.68
CA GLN A 157 -0.61 -12.48 18.40
C GLN A 157 -1.88 -13.25 17.98
N LEU A 158 -1.86 -13.91 16.82
CA LEU A 158 -2.97 -14.74 16.35
C LEU A 158 -2.77 -16.20 16.78
N GLY A 159 -3.63 -16.67 17.69
CA GLY A 159 -3.77 -18.11 17.98
C GLY A 159 -4.57 -18.87 16.92
N GLU A 160 -5.32 -18.17 16.07
CA GLU A 160 -6.18 -18.73 15.02
C GLU A 160 -5.83 -18.09 13.67
N ARG A 161 -5.54 -18.94 12.67
CA ARG A 161 -5.38 -18.50 11.28
C ARG A 161 -6.76 -18.31 10.67
N THR A 162 -7.11 -17.08 10.33
CA THR A 162 -8.42 -16.74 9.76
C THR A 162 -8.26 -15.79 8.58
N LEU A 163 -9.13 -15.94 7.58
CA LEU A 163 -9.30 -14.99 6.47
C LEU A 163 -10.50 -14.06 6.71
N THR A 164 -10.93 -13.92 7.97
CA THR A 164 -11.95 -12.98 8.39
C THR A 164 -11.29 -11.87 9.20
N GLY A 165 -11.39 -10.64 8.73
CA GLY A 165 -10.77 -9.47 9.36
C GLY A 165 -11.00 -8.19 8.56
N THR A 166 -10.70 -7.05 9.17
CA THR A 166 -10.73 -5.75 8.49
C THR A 166 -9.30 -5.36 8.13
N VAL A 167 -9.03 -5.15 6.85
CA VAL A 167 -7.73 -4.70 6.36
C VAL A 167 -7.74 -3.19 6.17
N ILE A 168 -6.72 -2.51 6.68
CA ILE A 168 -6.47 -1.10 6.42
C ILE A 168 -5.24 -1.04 5.54
N ASP A 169 -5.44 -0.87 4.23
CA ASP A 169 -4.36 -0.77 3.27
C ASP A 169 -4.08 0.71 2.97
N SER A 170 -2.92 1.21 3.42
CA SER A 170 -2.52 2.60 3.22
C SER A 170 -1.22 2.69 2.43
N GLY A 171 -1.37 2.96 1.13
CA GLY A 171 -0.27 3.11 0.18
C GLY A 171 0.19 4.57 0.02
N ASP A 172 0.76 4.87 -1.16
CA ASP A 172 1.15 6.23 -1.54
C ASP A 172 -0.03 7.08 -2.01
N GLY A 173 -0.98 6.49 -2.74
CA GLY A 173 -2.04 7.24 -3.44
C GLY A 173 -3.44 7.17 -2.82
N VAL A 174 -3.73 6.14 -2.01
CA VAL A 174 -5.06 5.95 -1.41
C VAL A 174 -4.94 5.08 -0.16
N THR A 175 -5.87 5.29 0.77
CA THR A 175 -6.07 4.40 1.92
C THR A 175 -7.44 3.74 1.82
N HIS A 176 -7.50 2.42 1.97
CA HIS A 176 -8.73 1.63 1.93
C HIS A 176 -8.98 0.94 3.25
N VAL A 177 -10.25 0.88 3.65
CA VAL A 177 -10.72 0.03 4.74
C VAL A 177 -11.60 -1.06 4.15
N ILE A 178 -11.12 -2.30 4.25
CA ILE A 178 -11.62 -3.44 3.48
C ILE A 178 -12.03 -4.55 4.45
N PRO A 179 -13.34 -4.79 4.64
CA PRO A 179 -13.81 -5.92 5.43
C PRO A 179 -13.78 -7.21 4.59
N VAL A 180 -13.20 -8.26 5.15
CA VAL A 180 -13.11 -9.59 4.54
C VAL A 180 -13.73 -10.62 5.47
N ALA A 181 -14.55 -11.51 4.92
CA ALA A 181 -15.15 -12.63 5.63
C ALA A 181 -14.87 -13.93 4.86
N GLU A 182 -14.23 -14.89 5.54
CA GLU A 182 -13.92 -16.22 4.98
C GLU A 182 -13.14 -16.16 3.64
N GLY A 183 -12.30 -15.13 3.48
CA GLY A 183 -11.53 -14.89 2.25
C GLY A 183 -12.26 -14.11 1.16
N TYR A 184 -13.55 -13.80 1.35
CA TYR A 184 -14.32 -12.96 0.43
C TYR A 184 -14.39 -11.53 0.93
N VAL A 185 -14.10 -10.58 0.03
CA VAL A 185 -14.20 -9.15 0.33
C VAL A 185 -15.66 -8.73 0.31
N ILE A 186 -16.13 -8.06 1.36
CA ILE A 186 -17.48 -7.50 1.42
C ILE A 186 -17.47 -6.13 0.71
N GLY A 187 -17.52 -6.18 -0.63
CA GLY A 187 -17.35 -5.01 -1.50
C GLY A 187 -18.30 -3.85 -1.20
N SER A 188 -19.55 -4.13 -0.83
CA SER A 188 -20.57 -3.12 -0.52
C SER A 188 -20.25 -2.27 0.72
N CYS A 189 -19.33 -2.72 1.58
CA CYS A 189 -18.98 -2.06 2.82
C CYS A 189 -17.61 -1.37 2.77
N ILE A 190 -16.89 -1.44 1.65
CA ILE A 190 -15.57 -0.81 1.49
C ILE A 190 -15.71 0.71 1.59
N LYS A 191 -14.77 1.34 2.29
CA LYS A 191 -14.61 2.79 2.31
C LYS A 191 -13.19 3.17 1.90
N HIS A 192 -13.07 4.27 1.16
CA HIS A 192 -11.80 4.90 0.82
C HIS A 192 -11.64 6.17 1.64
N ILE A 193 -10.39 6.46 2.01
CA ILE A 193 -9.99 7.68 2.71
C ILE A 193 -9.08 8.45 1.75
N PRO A 194 -9.38 9.73 1.43
CA PRO A 194 -8.59 10.56 0.52
C PRO A 194 -7.36 11.14 1.24
N ILE A 195 -6.67 10.29 2.00
CA ILE A 195 -5.44 10.59 2.74
C ILE A 195 -4.53 9.38 2.59
N ALA A 196 -3.35 9.58 2.03
CA ALA A 196 -2.35 8.55 1.80
C ALA A 196 -0.92 9.10 2.00
N GLY A 197 0.08 8.26 1.70
CA GLY A 197 1.49 8.61 1.87
C GLY A 197 1.91 9.88 1.13
N ARG A 198 1.30 10.19 -0.02
CA ARG A 198 1.55 11.39 -0.80
C ARG A 198 1.03 12.65 -0.12
N ASP A 199 -0.18 12.61 0.43
CA ASP A 199 -0.80 13.74 1.13
C ASP A 199 0.00 14.10 2.38
N ILE A 200 0.49 13.09 3.11
CA ILE A 200 1.39 13.29 4.25
C ILE A 200 2.68 13.98 3.80
N THR A 201 3.27 13.54 2.68
CA THR A 201 4.48 14.16 2.13
C THR A 201 4.23 15.62 1.74
N TYR A 202 3.10 15.94 1.11
CA TYR A 202 2.75 17.32 0.77
C TYR A 202 2.50 18.19 2.00
N PHE A 203 1.81 17.65 3.01
CA PHE A 203 1.58 18.37 4.26
C PHE A 203 2.89 18.64 5.02
N THR A 204 3.78 17.63 5.12
CA THR A 204 5.14 17.82 5.66
C THR A 204 5.93 18.85 4.86
N GLN A 205 5.82 18.83 3.53
CA GLN A 205 6.48 19.81 2.65
C GLN A 205 6.00 21.23 2.94
N GLN A 206 4.70 21.43 3.13
CA GLN A 206 4.13 22.72 3.47
C GLN A 206 4.68 23.24 4.79
N LEU A 207 4.67 22.42 5.85
CA LEU A 207 5.21 22.79 7.17
C LEU A 207 6.69 23.18 7.11
N LEU A 208 7.49 22.45 6.30
CA LEU A 208 8.91 22.77 6.12
C LEU A 208 9.12 24.09 5.37
N ARG A 209 8.28 24.40 4.37
CA ARG A 209 8.36 25.68 3.64
C ARG A 209 7.99 26.89 4.48
N GLU A 210 7.09 26.71 5.45
CA GLU A 210 6.66 27.78 6.35
C GLU A 210 7.72 28.13 7.42
N ARG A 211 8.53 27.14 7.83
CA ARG A 211 9.52 27.30 8.91
C ARG A 211 10.97 27.39 8.46
N GLU A 212 11.39 26.48 7.58
CA GLU A 212 12.81 26.28 7.25
C GLU A 212 13.23 27.06 6.01
N VAL A 213 14.47 27.57 6.03
CA VAL A 213 15.07 28.28 4.91
C VAL A 213 16.27 27.48 4.40
N GLY A 214 16.49 27.47 3.09
CA GLY A 214 17.67 26.83 2.48
C GLY A 214 17.41 25.47 1.83
N ILE A 215 16.18 24.96 1.88
CA ILE A 215 15.77 23.79 1.11
C ILE A 215 15.70 24.18 -0.37
N PRO A 216 16.44 23.52 -1.28
CA PRO A 216 16.32 23.78 -2.71
C PRO A 216 14.90 23.46 -3.19
N PRO A 217 14.24 24.35 -3.97
CA PRO A 217 12.86 24.14 -4.40
C PRO A 217 12.65 22.81 -5.15
N GLU A 218 13.62 22.40 -5.96
CA GLU A 218 13.56 21.16 -6.75
C GLU A 218 13.67 19.90 -5.89
N GLN A 219 14.34 19.97 -4.73
CA GLN A 219 14.51 18.85 -3.79
C GLN A 219 13.54 18.92 -2.61
N SER A 220 12.57 19.84 -2.65
CA SER A 220 11.65 20.09 -1.55
C SER A 220 10.77 18.85 -1.24
N LEU A 221 10.33 18.14 -2.28
CA LEU A 221 9.51 16.93 -2.12
C LEU A 221 10.33 15.74 -1.63
N GLU A 222 11.53 15.56 -2.18
CA GLU A 222 12.49 14.53 -1.75
C GLU A 222 12.84 14.69 -0.27
N THR A 223 13.13 15.92 0.17
CA THR A 223 13.42 16.25 1.56
C THR A 223 12.24 15.94 2.48
N ALA A 224 11.02 16.35 2.09
CA ALA A 224 9.81 16.08 2.87
C ALA A 224 9.52 14.57 3.00
N LYS A 225 9.75 13.81 1.92
CA LYS A 225 9.62 12.34 1.92
C LYS A 225 10.65 11.67 2.83
N ALA A 226 11.92 12.08 2.76
CA ALA A 226 12.97 11.59 3.64
C ALA A 226 12.65 11.87 5.11
N ILE A 227 12.09 13.05 5.40
CA ILE A 227 11.68 13.41 6.76
C ILE A 227 10.50 12.56 7.23
N LYS A 228 9.49 12.38 6.38
CA LYS A 228 8.35 11.50 6.64
C LYS A 228 8.82 10.11 7.05
N GLU A 229 9.66 9.48 6.23
CA GLU A 229 10.06 8.08 6.42
C GLU A 229 11.03 7.88 7.60
N ARG A 230 11.92 8.85 7.88
CA ARG A 230 12.97 8.68 8.90
C ARG A 230 12.59 9.19 10.28
N PHE A 231 11.84 10.28 10.37
CA PHE A 231 11.65 11.01 11.64
C PHE A 231 10.22 11.02 12.15
N SER A 232 9.23 10.68 11.31
CA SER A 232 7.83 10.84 11.66
C SER A 232 7.28 9.66 12.47
N TYR A 233 6.30 9.96 13.33
CA TYR A 233 5.67 8.99 14.22
C TYR A 233 4.28 9.49 14.64
N VAL A 234 3.42 8.59 15.09
CA VAL A 234 2.10 8.97 15.59
C VAL A 234 2.19 9.32 17.08
N CYS A 235 1.64 10.47 17.47
CA CYS A 235 1.58 10.87 18.86
C CYS A 235 0.27 10.40 19.54
N PRO A 236 0.25 10.22 20.87
CA PRO A 236 -0.97 9.88 21.59
C PRO A 236 -1.88 11.10 21.83
N ASP A 237 -1.32 12.30 21.97
CA ASP A 237 -2.03 13.54 22.34
C ASP A 237 -1.23 14.74 21.82
N LEU A 238 -1.85 15.56 20.98
CA LEU A 238 -1.17 16.65 20.29
C LEU A 238 -0.67 17.74 21.24
N VAL A 239 -1.52 18.19 22.17
CA VAL A 239 -1.19 19.32 23.07
C VAL A 239 -0.03 18.94 23.98
N LYS A 240 -0.02 17.70 24.49
CA LYS A 240 1.11 17.19 25.28
C LYS A 240 2.38 17.07 24.45
N GLU A 241 2.27 16.72 23.18
CA GLU A 241 3.44 16.61 22.31
C GLU A 241 4.03 17.99 21.98
N PHE A 242 3.21 19.00 21.67
CA PHE A 242 3.66 20.39 21.53
C PHE A 242 4.40 20.87 22.78
N ASN A 243 3.82 20.70 23.96
CA ASN A 243 4.45 21.11 25.22
C ASN A 243 5.82 20.45 25.44
N LYS A 244 6.02 19.20 25.00
CA LYS A 244 7.33 18.53 25.11
C LYS A 244 8.39 19.18 24.22
N TYR A 245 8.01 19.56 23.01
CA TYR A 245 8.92 20.23 22.07
C TYR A 245 9.24 21.64 22.53
N ASP A 246 8.27 22.36 23.10
CA ASP A 246 8.49 23.71 23.65
C ASP A 246 9.37 23.69 24.91
N THR A 247 9.19 22.68 25.78
CA THR A 247 9.95 22.56 27.03
C THR A 247 11.37 22.02 26.80
N ASP A 248 11.50 20.95 26.01
CA ASP A 248 12.76 20.21 25.81
C ASP A 248 13.20 20.23 24.33
N SER A 249 13.20 21.43 23.72
CA SER A 249 13.48 21.63 22.29
C SER A 249 14.75 20.93 21.80
N SER A 250 15.86 21.01 22.55
CA SER A 250 17.15 20.41 22.17
C SER A 250 17.15 18.88 22.07
N LYS A 251 16.22 18.20 22.74
CA LYS A 251 16.11 16.73 22.73
C LYS A 251 15.21 16.24 21.59
N TRP A 252 14.15 17.00 21.29
CA TRP A 252 13.09 16.58 20.38
C TRP A 252 13.26 17.09 18.96
N ILE A 253 13.82 18.29 18.78
CA ILE A 253 14.22 18.78 17.45
C ILE A 253 15.38 17.92 16.96
N LYS A 254 15.28 17.48 15.71
CA LYS A 254 16.31 16.71 15.01
C LYS A 254 16.85 17.54 13.86
N GLN A 255 18.02 17.19 13.36
CA GLN A 255 18.58 17.83 12.18
C GLN A 255 18.61 16.85 11.03
N TYR A 256 18.25 17.34 9.85
CA TYR A 256 18.40 16.63 8.60
C TYR A 256 19.37 17.40 7.72
N THR A 257 20.37 16.70 7.19
CA THR A 257 21.34 17.26 6.25
C THR A 257 21.15 16.58 4.90
N GLY A 258 20.91 17.38 3.87
CA GLY A 258 20.82 16.95 2.48
C GLY A 258 21.96 17.56 1.65
N ILE A 259 22.21 16.99 0.48
CA ILE A 259 23.18 17.54 -0.47
C ILE A 259 22.40 18.17 -1.63
N ASN A 260 22.70 19.43 -1.92
CA ASN A 260 22.11 20.14 -3.04
C ASN A 260 22.58 19.51 -4.36
N SER A 261 21.63 19.07 -5.19
CA SER A 261 21.90 18.37 -6.45
C SER A 261 22.74 19.20 -7.43
N ILE A 262 22.53 20.52 -7.43
CA ILE A 262 23.17 21.49 -8.34
C ILE A 262 24.50 21.96 -7.76
N SER A 263 24.49 22.54 -6.56
CA SER A 263 25.68 23.18 -5.98
C SER A 263 26.65 22.21 -5.31
N LYS A 264 26.23 20.95 -5.10
CA LYS A 264 26.96 19.91 -4.35
C LYS A 264 27.35 20.31 -2.92
N LYS A 265 26.75 21.38 -2.39
CA LYS A 265 26.92 21.81 -1.00
C LYS A 265 25.85 21.17 -0.12
N GLU A 266 26.21 20.93 1.13
CA GLU A 266 25.27 20.47 2.15
C GLU A 266 24.33 21.61 2.57
N PHE A 267 23.07 21.26 2.80
CA PHE A 267 22.10 22.10 3.48
C PHE A 267 21.57 21.32 4.68
N THR A 268 21.42 22.01 5.82
CA THR A 268 20.92 21.43 7.06
C THR A 268 19.65 22.16 7.46
N ILE A 269 18.65 21.40 7.88
CA ILE A 269 17.37 21.91 8.36
C ILE A 269 17.01 21.28 9.69
N ASP A 270 16.27 22.04 10.50
CA ASP A 270 15.72 21.54 11.74
C ASP A 270 14.39 20.81 11.45
N VAL A 271 14.18 19.69 12.13
CA VAL A 271 13.03 18.80 11.98
C VAL A 271 12.28 18.74 13.31
N GLY A 272 11.07 19.30 13.32
CA GLY A 272 10.31 19.65 14.51
C GLY A 272 8.93 19.00 14.57
N TYR A 273 7.89 19.84 14.53
CA TYR A 273 6.48 19.45 14.71
C TYR A 273 5.93 18.54 13.62
N GLU A 274 6.41 18.68 12.39
CA GLU A 274 6.04 17.86 11.23
C GLU A 274 6.25 16.36 11.48
N ARG A 275 7.11 15.99 12.43
CA ARG A 275 7.34 14.59 12.83
C ARG A 275 6.07 13.92 13.35
N PHE A 276 5.25 14.62 14.12
CA PHE A 276 3.99 14.07 14.62
C PHE A 276 2.77 14.63 13.89
N LEU A 277 2.85 15.86 13.37
CA LEU A 277 1.76 16.46 12.60
C LEU A 277 1.53 15.78 11.26
N GLY A 278 2.59 15.30 10.60
CA GLY A 278 2.48 14.58 9.33
C GLY A 278 1.52 13.39 9.42
N PRO A 279 1.79 12.39 10.27
CA PRO A 279 0.89 11.23 10.44
C PRO A 279 -0.43 11.56 11.15
N GLU A 280 -0.55 12.70 11.84
CA GLU A 280 -1.78 13.05 12.55
C GLU A 280 -2.96 13.28 11.60
N ILE A 281 -2.71 13.62 10.33
CA ILE A 281 -3.78 13.83 9.34
C ILE A 281 -4.63 12.56 9.07
N PHE A 282 -4.19 11.37 9.48
CA PHE A 282 -5.06 10.19 9.48
C PHE A 282 -6.16 10.25 10.54
N PHE A 283 -5.88 10.89 11.68
CA PHE A 283 -6.77 11.01 12.82
C PHE A 283 -7.50 12.36 12.84
N HIS A 284 -6.93 13.38 12.20
CA HIS A 284 -7.53 14.70 12.00
C HIS A 284 -7.31 15.15 10.53
N PRO A 285 -8.06 14.56 9.57
CA PRO A 285 -7.88 14.87 8.15
C PRO A 285 -8.14 16.33 7.79
N GLU A 286 -8.91 17.04 8.60
CA GLU A 286 -9.23 18.46 8.44
C GLU A 286 -8.00 19.38 8.39
N PHE A 287 -6.83 18.90 8.83
CA PHE A 287 -5.59 19.66 8.76
C PHE A 287 -5.03 19.80 7.34
N ALA A 288 -5.32 18.84 6.46
CA ALA A 288 -4.77 18.80 5.12
C ALA A 288 -5.84 18.75 4.02
N ASN A 289 -7.03 18.21 4.33
CA ASN A 289 -8.10 18.05 3.37
C ASN A 289 -9.35 18.81 3.84
N PRO A 290 -9.81 19.84 3.11
CA PRO A 290 -11.00 20.61 3.49
C PRO A 290 -12.31 19.84 3.27
N ASP A 291 -12.31 18.86 2.36
CA ASP A 291 -13.52 18.13 1.95
C ASP A 291 -13.77 16.87 2.79
N PHE A 292 -12.78 16.44 3.58
CA PHE A 292 -12.84 15.21 4.36
C PHE A 292 -12.36 15.46 5.79
N THR A 293 -13.19 15.14 6.77
CA THR A 293 -12.94 15.43 8.21
C THR A 293 -13.04 14.21 9.11
N GLN A 294 -13.39 13.04 8.56
CA GLN A 294 -13.68 11.86 9.38
C GLN A 294 -12.39 11.13 9.77
N PRO A 295 -12.08 10.94 11.07
CA PRO A 295 -10.90 10.21 11.50
C PRO A 295 -10.91 8.75 11.01
N ILE A 296 -9.73 8.19 10.72
CA ILE A 296 -9.60 6.78 10.30
C ILE A 296 -10.26 5.79 11.28
N SER A 297 -10.22 6.07 12.58
CA SER A 297 -10.86 5.22 13.59
C SER A 297 -12.38 5.17 13.41
N GLU A 298 -13.02 6.27 13.04
CA GLU A 298 -14.46 6.32 12.80
C GLU A 298 -14.83 5.65 11.48
N VAL A 299 -14.02 5.83 10.43
CA VAL A 299 -14.21 5.13 9.15
C VAL A 299 -14.18 3.62 9.35
N VAL A 300 -13.21 3.11 10.13
CA VAL A 300 -13.11 1.68 10.45
C VAL A 300 -14.33 1.19 11.21
N ASP A 301 -14.79 1.96 12.20
CA ASP A 301 -16.00 1.62 12.95
C ASP A 301 -17.24 1.59 12.04
N GLU A 302 -17.42 2.59 11.18
CA GLU A 302 -18.52 2.69 10.23
C GLU A 302 -18.55 1.49 9.27
N VAL A 303 -17.40 1.14 8.69
CA VAL A 303 -17.25 -0.02 7.79
C VAL A 303 -17.71 -1.30 8.49
N ILE A 304 -17.26 -1.53 9.72
CA ILE A 304 -17.62 -2.74 10.46
C ILE A 304 -19.10 -2.71 10.86
N GLN A 305 -19.66 -1.55 11.21
CA GLN A 305 -21.09 -1.42 11.49
C GLN A 305 -21.98 -1.61 10.26
N ASN A 306 -21.49 -1.32 9.06
CA ASN A 306 -22.22 -1.59 7.82
C ASN A 306 -22.19 -3.07 7.42
N CYS A 307 -21.25 -3.86 7.96
CA CYS A 307 -21.19 -5.30 7.70
C CYS A 307 -22.32 -6.09 8.40
N PRO A 308 -22.61 -7.33 7.97
CA PRO A 308 -23.55 -8.22 8.66
C PRO A 308 -23.21 -8.41 10.14
N ILE A 309 -24.22 -8.47 11.01
CA ILE A 309 -24.08 -8.42 12.49
C ILE A 309 -23.19 -9.56 13.02
N ASP A 310 -23.34 -10.73 12.41
CA ASP A 310 -22.67 -11.98 12.66
C ASP A 310 -21.16 -11.94 12.41
N VAL A 311 -20.68 -11.12 11.47
CA VAL A 311 -19.24 -10.99 11.17
C VAL A 311 -18.56 -9.83 11.90
N ARG A 312 -19.31 -8.87 12.48
CA ARG A 312 -18.72 -7.66 13.10
C ARG A 312 -17.71 -7.96 14.21
N ARG A 313 -18.03 -8.92 15.10
CA ARG A 313 -17.14 -9.28 16.22
C ARG A 313 -15.81 -9.87 15.72
N PRO A 314 -15.79 -10.85 14.79
CA PRO A 314 -14.58 -11.27 14.11
C PRO A 314 -13.79 -10.12 13.46
N LEU A 315 -14.48 -9.20 12.77
CA LEU A 315 -13.85 -8.05 12.10
C LEU A 315 -13.15 -7.11 13.08
N TYR A 316 -13.81 -6.75 14.20
CA TYR A 316 -13.19 -5.94 15.27
C TYR A 316 -12.00 -6.64 15.96
N LYS A 317 -12.09 -7.96 16.10
CA LYS A 317 -11.03 -8.76 16.74
C LYS A 317 -9.79 -8.87 15.86
N ASN A 318 -9.92 -8.78 14.54
CA ASN A 318 -8.82 -8.96 13.60
C ASN A 318 -8.72 -7.78 12.62
N ILE A 319 -8.13 -6.68 13.08
CA ILE A 319 -7.83 -5.53 12.22
C ILE A 319 -6.35 -5.62 11.80
N VAL A 320 -6.11 -5.79 10.51
CA VAL A 320 -4.77 -5.93 9.92
C VAL A 320 -4.38 -4.64 9.22
N LEU A 321 -3.16 -4.18 9.45
CA LEU A 321 -2.58 -3.03 8.76
C LEU A 321 -1.77 -3.52 7.56
N SER A 322 -1.91 -2.86 6.41
CA SER A 322 -1.18 -3.11 5.17
C SER A 322 -0.68 -1.79 4.59
N GLY A 323 0.45 -1.85 3.87
CA GLY A 323 0.97 -0.72 3.10
C GLY A 323 1.89 0.21 3.89
N GLY A 324 2.82 0.83 3.16
CA GLY A 324 3.94 1.58 3.74
C GLY A 324 3.54 2.77 4.62
N SER A 325 2.33 3.32 4.46
CA SER A 325 1.89 4.47 5.27
C SER A 325 1.27 4.07 6.60
N THR A 326 1.09 2.77 6.87
CA THR A 326 0.73 2.26 8.21
C THR A 326 1.96 1.97 9.09
N MET A 327 3.17 2.10 8.53
CA MET A 327 4.45 1.81 9.20
C MET A 327 4.89 2.88 10.21
N PHE A 328 4.14 3.97 10.37
CA PHE A 328 4.47 4.96 11.38
C PHE A 328 4.46 4.33 12.77
N ARG A 329 5.48 4.67 13.57
CA ARG A 329 5.55 4.20 14.95
C ARG A 329 4.29 4.62 15.70
N ASP A 330 3.75 3.69 16.49
CA ASP A 330 2.54 3.86 17.31
C ASP A 330 1.21 4.01 16.53
N PHE A 331 1.20 3.90 15.20
CA PHE A 331 -0.02 3.99 14.38
C PHE A 331 -1.10 2.99 14.83
N GLY A 332 -0.77 1.69 14.86
CA GLY A 332 -1.73 0.66 15.28
C GLY A 332 -2.21 0.82 16.72
N ARG A 333 -1.34 1.29 17.62
CA ARG A 333 -1.69 1.54 19.03
C ARG A 333 -2.66 2.70 19.18
N ARG A 334 -2.43 3.80 18.44
CA ARG A 334 -3.33 4.96 18.40
C ARG A 334 -4.69 4.56 17.83
N LEU A 335 -4.70 3.85 16.71
CA LEU A 335 -5.92 3.35 16.08
C LEU A 335 -6.72 2.45 17.03
N GLN A 336 -6.07 1.47 17.67
CA GLN A 336 -6.73 0.56 18.61
C GLN A 336 -7.34 1.32 19.79
N ARG A 337 -6.62 2.31 20.35
CA ARG A 337 -7.11 3.11 21.48
C ARG A 337 -8.33 3.93 21.10
N ASP A 338 -8.28 4.62 19.97
CA ASP A 338 -9.34 5.54 19.56
C ASP A 338 -10.59 4.76 19.12
N LEU A 339 -10.41 3.67 18.36
CA LEU A 339 -11.50 2.77 17.99
C LEU A 339 -12.15 2.12 19.22
N LYS A 340 -11.35 1.69 20.20
CA LYS A 340 -11.87 1.14 21.46
C LYS A 340 -12.69 2.17 22.22
N ARG A 341 -12.26 3.43 22.29
CA ARG A 341 -13.03 4.50 22.94
C ARG A 341 -14.39 4.71 22.28
N THR A 342 -14.44 4.72 20.94
CA THR A 342 -15.70 4.86 20.20
C THR A 342 -16.65 3.69 20.46
N VAL A 343 -16.13 2.46 20.37
CA VAL A 343 -16.90 1.23 20.60
C VAL A 343 -17.40 1.15 22.04
N ASP A 344 -16.53 1.33 23.03
CA ASP A 344 -16.88 1.26 24.46
C ASP A 344 -17.88 2.36 24.83
N GLY A 345 -17.72 3.57 24.27
CA GLY A 345 -18.67 4.67 24.44
C GLY A 345 -20.08 4.33 23.94
N ARG A 346 -20.19 3.73 22.74
CA ARG A 346 -21.46 3.26 22.18
C ARG A 346 -22.09 2.14 23.00
N LEU A 347 -21.29 1.18 23.47
CA LEU A 347 -21.77 0.08 24.31
C LEU A 347 -22.30 0.60 25.65
N LYS A 348 -21.57 1.50 26.30
CA LYS A 348 -21.97 2.11 27.57
C LYS A 348 -23.30 2.85 27.46
N LEU A 349 -23.49 3.64 26.40
CA LEU A 349 -24.76 4.33 26.14
C LEU A 349 -25.92 3.35 25.99
N SER A 350 -25.69 2.22 25.31
CA SER A 350 -26.71 1.19 25.12
C SER A 350 -27.13 0.52 26.44
N GLU A 351 -26.18 0.29 27.35
CA GLU A 351 -26.44 -0.28 28.67
C GLU A 351 -27.22 0.70 29.57
N GLU A 352 -26.84 1.98 29.54
CA GLU A 352 -27.52 3.06 30.28
C GLU A 352 -28.98 3.21 29.81
N LEU A 353 -29.22 3.26 28.49
CA LEU A 353 -30.56 3.36 27.91
C LEU A 353 -31.44 2.13 28.19
N SER A 354 -30.82 0.95 28.33
CA SER A 354 -31.52 -0.30 28.63
C SER A 354 -31.81 -0.48 30.13
N GLY A 355 -31.37 0.45 30.99
CA GLY A 355 -31.45 0.32 32.44
C GLY A 355 -30.73 -0.92 32.97
N GLY A 356 -29.66 -1.35 32.30
CA GLY A 356 -28.89 -2.56 32.65
C GLY A 356 -29.55 -3.89 32.30
N LYS A 357 -30.70 -3.90 31.61
CA LYS A 357 -31.38 -5.15 31.18
C LYS A 357 -30.64 -5.87 30.05
N LEU A 358 -29.93 -5.14 29.21
CA LEU A 358 -29.04 -5.67 28.17
C LEU A 358 -27.60 -5.47 28.63
N LYS A 359 -26.93 -6.55 29.05
CA LYS A 359 -25.49 -6.53 29.27
C LYS A 359 -24.79 -6.81 27.96
N THR A 360 -24.05 -5.82 27.46
CA THR A 360 -23.30 -5.99 26.22
C THR A 360 -21.97 -6.67 26.52
N THR A 361 -21.56 -7.62 25.69
CA THR A 361 -20.22 -8.21 25.82
C THR A 361 -19.21 -7.20 25.26
N SER A 362 -18.21 -6.83 26.06
CA SER A 362 -17.11 -5.98 25.59
C SER A 362 -16.49 -6.56 24.32
N GLN A 363 -16.31 -5.73 23.30
CA GLN A 363 -15.67 -6.15 22.06
C GLN A 363 -14.16 -6.19 22.27
N PHE A 364 -13.55 -7.36 22.07
CA PHE A 364 -12.10 -7.48 22.00
C PHE A 364 -11.64 -6.86 20.68
N LEU A 365 -10.86 -5.79 20.79
CA LEU A 365 -10.28 -5.10 19.65
C LEU A 365 -8.78 -5.40 19.58
N CYS A 366 -8.32 -6.00 18.49
CA CYS A 366 -6.89 -6.21 18.25
C CYS A 366 -6.53 -5.62 16.89
N VAL A 367 -5.60 -4.66 16.92
CA VAL A 367 -4.95 -4.14 15.72
C VAL A 367 -3.60 -4.82 15.64
N LEU A 368 -3.42 -5.65 14.62
CA LEU A 368 -2.18 -6.35 14.34
C LEU A 368 -1.30 -5.41 13.53
N ALA A 369 -0.31 -4.84 14.20
CA ALA A 369 0.81 -4.18 13.56
C ALA A 369 1.94 -5.20 13.46
N ASP A 370 2.10 -5.84 12.30
CA ASP A 370 3.25 -6.68 12.04
C ASP A 370 4.38 -5.86 11.41
N VAL A 371 5.63 -6.24 11.68
CA VAL A 371 6.84 -5.53 11.20
C VAL A 371 7.07 -5.73 9.68
N LEU A 372 6.20 -6.51 9.03
CA LEU A 372 6.37 -7.06 7.68
C LEU A 372 5.36 -6.51 6.66
N VAL A 373 4.61 -5.49 7.07
CA VAL A 373 3.56 -4.74 6.37
C VAL A 373 3.98 -4.21 4.99
N THR A 374 5.28 -4.16 4.70
CA THR A 374 5.83 -3.75 3.40
C THR A 374 5.77 -4.86 2.33
N PHE A 375 5.63 -6.15 2.73
CA PHE A 375 5.93 -7.31 1.87
C PHE A 375 4.85 -8.41 1.88
N GLU A 376 3.60 -8.04 2.13
CA GLU A 376 2.53 -8.99 2.46
C GLU A 376 2.10 -9.90 1.30
N CYS A 377 2.23 -9.44 0.04
CA CYS A 377 1.97 -10.28 -1.13
C CYS A 377 2.98 -11.44 -1.28
N TRP A 378 4.14 -11.34 -0.63
CA TRP A 378 5.27 -12.25 -0.84
C TRP A 378 5.35 -13.38 0.17
N ARG A 379 5.10 -13.07 1.45
CA ARG A 379 5.33 -14.04 2.52
C ARG A 379 4.23 -15.08 2.67
N CYS A 380 3.03 -14.83 2.15
CA CYS A 380 1.96 -15.83 2.05
C CYS A 380 2.44 -17.12 1.39
N PHE A 381 3.36 -17.03 0.43
CA PHE A 381 3.92 -18.18 -0.27
C PHE A 381 4.92 -19.00 0.57
N HIS A 382 5.61 -18.39 1.54
CA HIS A 382 6.54 -19.10 2.41
C HIS A 382 5.83 -20.02 3.42
N SER A 383 4.78 -19.51 4.09
CA SER A 383 4.03 -20.29 5.10
C SER A 383 3.18 -21.42 4.48
N SER A 384 2.77 -21.24 3.22
CA SER A 384 1.94 -22.22 2.50
C SER A 384 2.77 -23.39 1.95
N GLY A 385 4.09 -23.18 1.79
CA GLY A 385 5.09 -24.18 1.40
C GLY A 385 5.13 -25.46 2.23
N SER A 386 4.70 -25.39 3.49
CA SER A 386 4.79 -26.47 4.48
C SER A 386 3.42 -27.07 4.84
N MET A 387 2.32 -26.58 4.26
CA MET A 387 0.97 -26.81 4.77
C MET A 387 0.30 -28.08 4.18
N ARG A 388 0.94 -29.25 4.36
CA ARG A 388 0.25 -30.54 4.23
C ARG A 388 -0.44 -30.88 5.55
N ARG A 389 -1.69 -30.42 5.73
CA ARG A 389 -2.81 -31.13 6.43
C ARG A 389 -3.89 -30.14 6.91
N SER A 390 -5.14 -30.48 6.57
CA SER A 390 -6.40 -30.18 7.28
C SER A 390 -7.05 -28.78 7.21
N LEU A 391 -7.25 -28.20 6.03
CA LEU A 391 -8.25 -27.14 5.85
C LEU A 391 -9.12 -27.41 4.61
N GLN A 392 -10.43 -27.16 4.73
CA GLN A 392 -11.40 -27.23 3.62
C GLN A 392 -11.06 -26.19 2.54
N PRO A 393 -11.41 -26.45 1.25
CA PRO A 393 -10.96 -25.63 0.13
C PRO A 393 -11.63 -24.25 0.17
N THR A 394 -10.88 -23.26 0.61
CA THR A 394 -11.16 -21.83 0.43
C THR A 394 -10.28 -21.33 -0.72
N GLN A 395 -10.58 -20.16 -1.32
CA GLN A 395 -9.83 -19.65 -2.46
C GLN A 395 -8.31 -19.60 -2.23
N VAL A 396 -7.84 -19.39 -0.99
CA VAL A 396 -6.41 -19.45 -0.62
C VAL A 396 -5.83 -20.86 -0.70
N THR A 397 -6.61 -21.90 -0.39
CA THR A 397 -6.19 -23.30 -0.63
C THR A 397 -6.09 -23.60 -2.13
N GLN A 398 -6.93 -22.96 -2.96
CA GLN A 398 -6.79 -23.00 -4.42
C GLN A 398 -5.60 -22.16 -4.91
N VAL A 399 -5.27 -21.00 -4.33
CA VAL A 399 -4.05 -20.22 -4.64
C VAL A 399 -2.79 -21.05 -4.37
N VAL A 400 -2.78 -21.78 -3.26
CA VAL A 400 -1.66 -22.65 -2.87
C VAL A 400 -1.64 -23.93 -3.72
N HIS A 401 -2.77 -24.56 -4.00
CA HIS A 401 -2.84 -25.75 -4.87
C HIS A 401 -2.60 -25.44 -6.36
N LEU A 402 -3.11 -24.35 -6.93
CA LEU A 402 -2.88 -23.99 -8.33
C LEU A 402 -1.41 -23.66 -8.62
N ILE A 403 -0.67 -23.17 -7.62
CA ILE A 403 0.74 -22.76 -7.81
C ILE A 403 1.72 -23.86 -7.32
N GLN A 404 1.33 -24.72 -6.37
CA GLN A 404 2.14 -25.87 -5.96
C GLN A 404 1.85 -27.16 -6.74
N ASP A 405 0.62 -27.40 -7.18
CA ASP A 405 0.20 -28.60 -7.90
C ASP A 405 -0.23 -28.24 -9.33
N GLY A 406 0.75 -28.16 -10.23
CA GLY A 406 0.50 -28.30 -11.67
C GLY A 406 0.21 -29.76 -12.02
N THR A 407 -0.77 -30.37 -11.34
CA THR A 407 -1.30 -31.68 -11.72
C THR A 407 -2.60 -31.48 -12.46
N SER A 408 -2.50 -31.57 -13.79
CA SER A 408 -3.51 -32.11 -14.71
C SER A 408 -4.98 -31.85 -14.36
N MET A 409 -5.64 -31.05 -15.20
CA MET A 409 -6.71 -31.64 -16.00
C MET A 409 -6.15 -31.93 -17.40
#